data_AF-A0A8J5TNE2-F1
#
_entry.id   AF-A0A8J5TNE2-F1
#
_cell.length_a   1.000
_cell.length_b   1.000
_cell.length_c   1.000
_cell.angle_alpha   90.00
_cell.angle_beta   90.00
_cell.angle_gamma   90.00
#
_symmetry.space_group_name_H-M   'P 1'
#
loop_
_entity.id
_entity.type
_entity.pdbx_description
1 polymer ?
#
loop_
_entity_poly.entity_id
_entity_poly.type
_entity_poly.pdbx_seq_one_letter_code
_entity_poly.pdbx_strand_id
1 'polypeptide(L)'
;MYLELMVDVYDLKNKLNTTGQIPLDNPYTQHALEILGLMDLPSVVIGRITLPVGVWKLHRRLLDDCPDGRADGIEIVSGLPRSLLDIFAGMVDNDPEYTEGRFWAWPGHIGESLQCHYWECWRLSGILEVRRRQRMDKKAEGIQGQDDDTAKATPETEVILCRLISSIDALLKAYEEPRNQHLLVHKGLPYPVINAGLEVPLLKSHPTWKRTLDEVKSAFLEKDSLDIIGITFQLLDEAWENGTSTFDIDGAARSRKVELGLF
;
A
#
# COMPACT_ATOMS: atom_id res chain seq x y z
N MET A 1 15.90 -8.15 5.40
CA MET A 1 17.02 -8.72 6.21
C MET A 1 17.04 -8.27 7.68
N TYR A 2 17.02 -6.97 8.00
CA TYR A 2 17.10 -6.52 9.42
C TYR A 2 15.86 -6.85 10.27
N LEU A 3 14.66 -6.85 9.68
CA LEU A 3 13.42 -7.16 10.40
C LEU A 3 13.36 -8.64 10.84
N GLU A 4 13.80 -9.56 9.98
CA GLU A 4 13.87 -11.00 10.29
C GLU A 4 14.84 -11.29 11.44
N LEU A 5 16.03 -10.66 11.42
CA LEU A 5 16.97 -10.73 12.53
C LEU A 5 16.39 -10.19 13.84
N MET A 6 15.62 -9.11 13.81
CA MET A 6 14.92 -8.61 15.00
C MET A 6 13.82 -9.58 15.46
N VAL A 7 13.04 -10.13 14.53
CA VAL A 7 11.99 -11.11 14.83
C VAL A 7 12.58 -12.35 15.50
N ASP A 8 13.71 -12.85 15.01
CA ASP A 8 14.38 -14.03 15.55
C ASP A 8 15.06 -13.74 16.90
N VAL A 9 15.80 -12.63 17.02
CA VAL A 9 16.47 -12.25 18.26
C VAL A 9 15.49 -12.01 19.40
N TYR A 10 14.34 -11.39 19.11
CA TYR A 10 13.33 -11.10 20.11
C TYR A 10 12.29 -12.22 20.29
N ASP A 11 12.39 -13.32 19.54
CA ASP A 11 11.39 -14.37 19.45
C ASP A 11 9.97 -13.81 19.24
N LEU A 12 9.89 -12.79 18.39
CA LEU A 12 8.72 -11.92 18.27
C LEU A 12 7.51 -12.71 17.76
N LYS A 13 7.74 -13.69 16.88
CA LYS A 13 6.66 -14.53 16.34
C LYS A 13 6.01 -15.39 17.41
N ASN A 14 6.77 -15.97 18.34
CA ASN A 14 6.20 -16.76 19.42
C ASN A 14 5.50 -15.87 20.45
N LYS A 15 6.12 -14.73 20.80
CA LYS A 15 5.53 -13.75 21.73
C LYS A 15 4.24 -13.13 21.20
N LEU A 16 4.17 -12.85 19.90
CA LEU A 16 2.96 -12.33 19.26
C LEU A 16 1.85 -13.39 19.12
N ASN A 17 2.19 -14.68 19.14
CA ASN A 17 1.22 -15.77 19.12
C ASN A 17 0.76 -16.21 20.51
N THR A 18 1.38 -15.71 21.58
CA THR A 18 1.13 -16.15 22.96
C THR A 18 0.65 -14.99 23.81
N THR A 19 -0.63 -15.03 24.20
CA THR A 19 -1.25 -14.01 25.07
C THR A 19 -0.46 -13.86 26.38
N GLY A 20 -0.22 -12.61 26.79
CA GLY A 20 0.47 -12.29 28.05
C GLY A 20 2.00 -12.26 27.98
N GLN A 21 2.62 -12.55 26.83
CA GLN A 21 4.08 -12.42 26.66
C GLN A 21 4.55 -11.02 26.25
N ILE A 22 3.62 -10.16 25.86
CA ILE A 22 3.89 -8.76 25.49
C ILE A 22 3.04 -7.85 26.39
N PRO A 23 3.64 -6.85 27.06
CA PRO A 23 2.90 -5.88 27.85
C PRO A 23 2.16 -4.92 26.91
N LEU A 24 0.90 -5.25 26.61
CA LEU A 24 0.00 -4.44 25.77
C LEU A 24 -0.61 -3.26 26.54
N ASP A 25 -0.45 -3.19 27.85
CA ASP A 25 -0.82 -2.04 28.68
C ASP A 25 0.12 -0.83 28.50
N ASN A 26 1.30 -1.05 27.90
CA ASN A 26 2.28 -0.01 27.63
C ASN A 26 2.05 0.66 26.25
N PRO A 27 1.69 1.95 26.19
CA PRO A 27 1.48 2.66 24.92
C PRO A 27 2.71 2.70 24.00
N TYR A 28 3.92 2.72 24.55
CA TYR A 28 5.15 2.71 23.75
C TYR A 28 5.37 1.36 23.07
N THR A 29 5.01 0.26 23.75
CA THR A 29 5.10 -1.08 23.18
C THR A 29 4.07 -1.27 22.07
N GLN A 30 2.83 -0.81 22.28
CA GLN A 30 1.82 -0.82 21.22
C GLN A 30 2.28 -0.01 20.00
N HIS A 31 2.76 1.21 20.21
CA HIS A 31 3.22 2.06 19.12
C HIS A 31 4.39 1.43 18.34
N ALA A 32 5.37 0.83 19.04
CA ALA A 32 6.47 0.12 18.38
C ALA A 32 5.99 -1.08 17.56
N LEU A 33 4.99 -1.84 18.06
CA LEU A 33 4.40 -2.95 17.31
C LEU A 33 3.59 -2.48 16.10
N GLU A 34 2.91 -1.35 16.18
CA GLU A 34 2.22 -0.75 15.04
C GLU A 34 3.21 -0.34 13.95
N ILE A 35 4.33 0.30 14.31
CA ILE A 35 5.38 0.67 13.35
C ILE A 35 5.98 -0.57 12.70
N LEU A 36 6.34 -1.58 13.51
CA LEU A 36 6.87 -2.85 12.99
C LEU A 36 5.84 -3.55 12.10
N GLY A 37 4.57 -3.51 12.48
CA GLY A 37 3.45 -4.06 11.72
C GLY A 37 3.28 -3.37 10.37
N LEU A 38 3.33 -2.04 10.35
CA LEU A 38 3.28 -1.24 9.14
C LEU A 38 4.46 -1.58 8.24
N MET A 39 5.69 -1.60 8.77
CA MET A 39 6.90 -1.97 8.03
C MET A 39 6.88 -3.39 7.48
N ASP A 40 6.15 -4.28 8.13
CA ASP A 40 6.03 -5.67 7.74
C ASP A 40 4.89 -5.93 6.74
N LEU A 41 4.07 -4.92 6.39
CA LEU A 41 3.00 -5.13 5.43
C LEU A 41 3.54 -5.57 4.04
N PRO A 42 2.82 -6.46 3.34
CA PRO A 42 3.26 -7.00 2.05
C PRO A 42 3.27 -5.95 0.93
N SER A 43 2.46 -4.90 1.04
CA SER A 43 2.22 -3.89 -0.02
C SER A 43 3.20 -2.73 0.00
N VAL A 44 3.90 -2.55 1.11
CA VAL A 44 4.55 -1.29 1.42
C VAL A 44 6.07 -1.33 1.25
N VAL A 45 6.62 -2.49 0.89
CA VAL A 45 8.04 -2.67 0.59
C VAL A 45 8.18 -3.28 -0.81
N ILE A 46 8.79 -2.53 -1.73
CA ILE A 46 9.13 -3.03 -3.06
C ILE A 46 10.45 -3.80 -2.99
N GLY A 47 10.51 -4.93 -3.69
CA GLY A 47 11.72 -5.73 -3.81
C GLY A 47 12.03 -6.56 -2.58
N ARG A 48 11.04 -6.76 -1.70
CA ARG A 48 11.18 -7.54 -0.47
C ARG A 48 11.75 -8.92 -0.78
N ILE A 49 12.82 -9.29 -0.07
CA ILE A 49 13.51 -10.58 -0.19
C ILE A 49 12.91 -11.60 0.78
N THR A 50 12.57 -11.16 1.98
CA THR A 50 12.05 -12.02 3.06
C THR A 50 10.53 -12.02 3.07
N LEU A 51 9.88 -13.15 3.37
CA LEU A 51 8.43 -13.16 3.49
C LEU A 51 7.95 -12.26 4.66
N PRO A 52 6.82 -11.55 4.52
CA PRO A 52 6.19 -10.85 5.63
C PRO A 52 5.92 -11.78 6.81
N VAL A 53 6.16 -11.32 8.03
CA VAL A 53 5.92 -12.09 9.26
C VAL A 53 4.44 -12.06 9.65
N GLY A 54 3.72 -11.01 9.24
CA GLY A 54 2.33 -10.75 9.62
C GLY A 54 2.20 -10.03 10.96
N VAL A 55 3.20 -9.21 11.34
CA VAL A 55 3.24 -8.54 12.67
C VAL A 55 1.96 -7.76 12.95
N TRP A 56 1.46 -6.99 11.97
CA TRP A 56 0.22 -6.23 12.12
C TRP A 56 -0.96 -7.14 12.48
N LYS A 57 -1.18 -8.21 11.71
CA LYS A 57 -2.28 -9.15 11.91
C LYS A 57 -2.20 -9.86 13.27
N LEU A 58 -1.01 -10.27 13.67
CA LEU A 58 -0.79 -10.90 14.98
C LEU A 58 -1.04 -9.92 16.13
N HIS A 59 -0.51 -8.70 16.01
CA HIS A 59 -0.72 -7.66 17.02
C HIS A 59 -2.21 -7.33 17.18
N ARG A 60 -2.93 -7.15 16.07
CA ARG A 60 -4.37 -6.86 16.10
C ARG A 60 -5.18 -7.99 16.73
N ARG A 61 -4.83 -9.25 16.45
CA ARG A 61 -5.43 -10.42 17.12
C ARG A 61 -5.22 -10.40 18.63
N LEU A 62 -4.01 -10.08 19.10
CA LEU A 62 -3.76 -9.99 20.54
C LEU A 62 -4.62 -8.92 21.23
N LEU A 63 -4.90 -7.81 20.54
CA LEU A 63 -5.80 -6.76 21.05
C LEU A 63 -7.27 -7.20 21.07
N ASP A 64 -7.69 -8.10 20.18
CA ASP A 64 -9.04 -8.67 20.21
C ASP A 64 -9.29 -9.48 21.49
N ASP A 65 -8.24 -10.08 22.06
CA ASP A 65 -8.28 -10.82 23.32
C ASP A 65 -8.20 -9.91 24.57
N CYS A 66 -7.92 -8.61 24.40
CA CYS A 66 -7.87 -7.65 25.52
C CYS A 66 -9.27 -7.19 25.94
N PRO A 67 -9.52 -6.93 27.25
CA PRO A 67 -10.83 -6.47 27.74
C PRO A 67 -11.33 -5.17 27.11
N ASP A 68 -10.42 -4.26 26.78
CA ASP A 68 -10.73 -2.98 26.12
C ASP A 68 -10.97 -3.13 24.60
N GLY A 69 -10.75 -4.34 24.08
CA GLY A 69 -10.80 -4.65 22.65
C GLY A 69 -9.71 -3.95 21.84
N ARG A 70 -9.81 -4.09 20.52
CA ARG A 70 -8.95 -3.36 19.59
C ARG A 70 -9.38 -1.88 19.54
N ALA A 71 -8.44 -0.98 19.78
CA ALA A 71 -8.65 0.43 19.46
C ALA A 71 -8.72 0.60 17.93
N ASP A 72 -9.84 1.12 17.44
CA ASP A 72 -9.95 1.63 16.08
C ASP A 72 -9.62 3.14 16.08
N GLY A 73 -9.19 3.66 14.94
CA GLY A 73 -8.72 5.04 14.80
C GLY A 73 -7.64 5.18 13.73
N ILE A 74 -6.95 6.31 13.74
CA ILE A 74 -5.88 6.62 12.77
C ILE A 74 -4.53 6.20 13.36
N GLU A 75 -3.78 5.39 12.62
CA GLU A 75 -2.39 5.07 12.93
C GLU A 75 -1.52 6.31 12.66
N ILE A 76 -0.64 6.63 13.61
CA ILE A 76 -0.01 7.96 13.72
C ILE A 76 1.04 8.18 12.62
N VAL A 77 1.81 7.15 12.25
CA VAL A 77 2.94 7.28 11.33
C VAL A 77 2.46 7.39 9.89
N SER A 78 1.58 6.51 9.46
CA SER A 78 1.02 6.48 8.11
C SER A 78 -0.12 7.46 7.91
N GLY A 79 -0.80 7.88 8.98
CA GLY A 79 -2.02 8.67 8.90
C GLY A 79 -3.22 7.87 8.35
N LEU A 80 -3.11 6.54 8.27
CA LEU A 80 -4.16 5.67 7.74
C LEU A 80 -5.05 5.12 8.86
N PRO A 81 -6.34 4.87 8.59
CA PRO A 81 -7.20 4.19 9.55
C PRO A 81 -6.69 2.77 9.78
N ARG A 82 -6.58 2.35 11.05
CA ARG A 82 -6.19 0.99 11.43
C ARG A 82 -7.09 -0.07 10.78
N SER A 83 -8.37 0.24 10.59
CA SER A 83 -9.33 -0.62 9.89
C SER A 83 -9.01 -0.83 8.41
N LEU A 84 -8.34 0.13 7.76
CA LEU A 84 -7.85 -0.01 6.39
C LEU A 84 -6.54 -0.82 6.38
N LEU A 85 -5.64 -0.57 7.32
CA LEU A 85 -4.40 -1.34 7.50
C LEU A 85 -4.68 -2.82 7.81
N ASP A 86 -5.76 -3.12 8.54
CA ASP A 86 -6.24 -4.49 8.79
C ASP A 86 -6.54 -5.23 7.46
N ILE A 87 -7.00 -4.52 6.42
CA ILE A 87 -7.27 -5.09 5.10
C ILE A 87 -5.95 -5.32 4.35
N PHE A 88 -5.03 -4.35 4.38
CA PHE A 88 -3.69 -4.50 3.81
C PHE A 88 -2.93 -5.68 4.41
N ALA A 89 -3.05 -5.89 5.72
CA ALA A 89 -2.44 -7.02 6.39
C ALA A 89 -3.00 -8.37 5.90
N GLY A 90 -4.24 -8.41 5.43
CA GLY A 90 -4.88 -9.60 4.83
C GLY A 90 -4.25 -10.04 3.51
N MET A 91 -3.53 -9.16 2.80
CA MET A 91 -2.84 -9.53 1.55
C MET A 91 -1.78 -10.64 1.76
N VAL A 92 -1.30 -10.84 2.99
CA VAL A 92 -0.36 -11.93 3.31
C VAL A 92 -0.97 -13.32 3.14
N ASP A 93 -2.30 -13.42 3.24
CA ASP A 93 -3.02 -14.70 3.20
C ASP A 93 -3.17 -15.24 1.77
N ASN A 94 -2.79 -14.45 0.75
CA ASN A 94 -2.90 -14.80 -0.67
C ASN A 94 -4.30 -15.25 -1.09
N ASP A 95 -5.33 -14.56 -0.60
CA ASP A 95 -6.72 -14.68 -1.04
C ASP A 95 -7.17 -13.35 -1.71
N PRO A 96 -6.99 -13.23 -3.04
CA PRO A 96 -7.30 -12.00 -3.75
C PRO A 96 -8.79 -11.63 -3.75
N GLU A 97 -9.68 -12.60 -3.89
CA GLU A 97 -11.13 -12.34 -3.96
C GLU A 97 -11.65 -11.83 -2.62
N TYR A 98 -11.26 -12.49 -1.53
CA TYR A 98 -11.59 -12.04 -0.19
C TYR A 98 -11.02 -10.65 0.09
N THR A 99 -9.75 -10.43 -0.23
CA THR A 99 -9.06 -9.16 0.07
C THR A 99 -9.64 -7.99 -0.73
N GLU A 100 -9.90 -8.17 -2.03
CA GLU A 100 -10.57 -7.16 -2.84
C GLU A 100 -11.98 -6.85 -2.29
N GLY A 101 -12.75 -7.88 -1.93
CA GLY A 101 -14.06 -7.72 -1.31
C GLY A 101 -14.02 -6.91 -0.02
N ARG A 102 -12.98 -7.10 0.80
CA ARG A 102 -12.75 -6.33 2.04
C ARG A 102 -12.44 -4.85 1.77
N PHE A 103 -11.66 -4.52 0.73
CA PHE A 103 -11.44 -3.11 0.34
C PHE A 103 -12.72 -2.43 -0.11
N TRP A 104 -13.59 -3.13 -0.85
CA TRP A 104 -14.89 -2.59 -1.26
C TRP A 104 -15.86 -2.44 -0.09
N ALA A 105 -15.86 -3.38 0.84
CA ALA A 105 -16.69 -3.37 2.04
C ALA A 105 -16.14 -2.48 3.17
N TRP A 106 -14.99 -1.83 2.97
CA TRP A 106 -14.42 -0.95 3.99
C TRP A 106 -15.38 0.21 4.29
N PRO A 107 -15.82 0.39 5.54
CA PRO A 107 -16.87 1.36 5.89
C PRO A 107 -16.40 2.82 5.82
N GLY A 108 -15.10 3.06 5.65
CA GLY A 108 -14.50 4.37 5.78
C GLY A 108 -14.15 4.72 7.23
N HIS A 109 -13.64 5.93 7.40
CA HIS A 109 -13.42 6.56 8.70
C HIS A 109 -13.82 8.03 8.60
N ILE A 110 -14.25 8.65 9.69
CA ILE A 110 -14.54 10.09 9.71
C ILE A 110 -13.22 10.84 9.84
N GLY A 111 -12.96 11.79 8.95
CA GLY A 111 -11.75 12.60 8.93
C GLY A 111 -11.95 13.91 8.21
N GLU A 112 -10.88 14.69 8.12
CA GLU A 112 -10.87 15.91 7.32
C GLU A 112 -10.93 15.61 5.82
N SER A 113 -11.36 16.59 5.03
CA SER A 113 -11.53 16.44 3.57
C SER A 113 -10.29 15.85 2.88
N LEU A 114 -9.10 16.35 3.20
CA LEU A 114 -7.85 15.85 2.61
C LEU A 114 -7.49 14.44 3.08
N GLN A 115 -7.79 14.11 4.34
CA GLN A 115 -7.59 12.77 4.86
C GLN A 115 -8.50 11.76 4.14
N CYS A 116 -9.75 12.13 3.85
CA CYS A 116 -10.66 11.28 3.08
C CYS A 116 -10.11 10.96 1.68
N HIS A 117 -9.58 11.96 0.95
CA HIS A 117 -8.94 11.72 -0.34
C HIS A 117 -7.68 10.86 -0.21
N TYR A 118 -6.88 11.08 0.83
CA TYR A 118 -5.69 10.28 1.10
C TYR A 118 -6.03 8.81 1.37
N TRP A 119 -7.03 8.54 2.21
CA TRP A 119 -7.47 7.18 2.50
C TRP A 119 -8.07 6.51 1.27
N GLU A 120 -8.79 7.26 0.44
CA GLU A 120 -9.33 6.75 -0.82
C GLU A 120 -8.23 6.40 -1.81
N CYS A 121 -7.16 7.21 -1.89
CA CYS A 121 -5.98 6.87 -2.70
C CYS A 121 -5.40 5.52 -2.28
N TRP A 122 -5.19 5.30 -0.98
CA TRP A 122 -4.67 4.03 -0.47
C TRP A 122 -5.60 2.86 -0.76
N ARG A 123 -6.90 3.00 -0.46
CA ARG A 123 -7.90 1.95 -0.71
C ARG A 123 -7.94 1.53 -2.17
N LEU A 124 -8.05 2.48 -3.10
CA LEU A 124 -8.11 2.20 -4.54
C LEU A 124 -6.80 1.56 -5.03
N SER A 125 -5.66 2.00 -4.50
CA SER A 125 -4.36 1.43 -4.82
C SER A 125 -4.22 -0.02 -4.34
N GLY A 126 -4.75 -0.34 -3.15
CA GLY A 126 -4.83 -1.71 -2.65
C GLY A 126 -5.65 -2.62 -3.56
N ILE A 127 -6.78 -2.14 -4.10
CA ILE A 127 -7.58 -2.88 -5.07
C ILE A 127 -6.80 -3.11 -6.38
N LEU A 128 -6.13 -2.07 -6.91
CA LEU A 128 -5.30 -2.21 -8.11
C LEU A 128 -4.17 -3.22 -7.90
N GLU A 129 -3.52 -3.19 -6.73
CA GLU A 129 -2.47 -4.14 -6.39
C GLU A 129 -2.97 -5.58 -6.38
N VAL A 130 -4.10 -5.86 -5.72
CA VAL A 130 -4.71 -7.20 -5.68
C VAL A 130 -5.00 -7.70 -7.09
N ARG A 131 -5.63 -6.86 -7.93
CA ARG A 131 -5.93 -7.21 -9.33
C ARG A 131 -4.67 -7.43 -10.15
N ARG A 132 -3.62 -6.62 -9.94
CA ARG A 132 -2.34 -6.79 -10.63
C ARG A 132 -1.69 -8.12 -10.28
N ARG A 133 -1.64 -8.48 -8.99
CA ARG A 133 -1.11 -9.77 -8.53
C ARG A 133 -1.86 -10.94 -9.19
N GLN A 134 -3.20 -10.91 -9.21
CA GLN A 134 -3.99 -11.91 -9.94
C GLN A 134 -3.64 -12.00 -11.43
N ARG A 135 -3.46 -10.87 -12.12
CA ARG A 135 -3.04 -10.87 -13.54
C ARG A 135 -1.64 -11.46 -13.73
N MET A 136 -0.73 -11.19 -12.80
CA MET A 136 0.62 -11.77 -12.81
C MET A 136 0.60 -13.27 -12.58
N ASP A 137 -0.21 -13.75 -11.62
CA ASP A 137 -0.38 -15.18 -11.33
C ASP A 137 -0.98 -15.93 -12.53
N LYS A 138 -2.07 -15.42 -13.10
CA LYS A 138 -2.67 -15.97 -14.32
C LYS A 138 -1.68 -16.04 -15.49
N LYS A 139 -0.84 -15.00 -15.65
CA LYS A 139 0.21 -14.97 -16.67
C LYS A 139 1.30 -16.02 -16.39
N ALA A 140 1.69 -16.22 -15.14
CA ALA A 140 2.66 -17.24 -14.75
C ALA A 140 2.15 -18.67 -14.98
N GLU A 141 0.84 -18.89 -14.78
CA GLU A 141 0.16 -20.16 -15.07
C GLU A 141 -0.10 -20.39 -16.57
N GLY A 142 0.24 -19.43 -17.43
CA GLY A 142 0.01 -19.52 -18.87
C GLY A 142 -1.47 -19.36 -19.28
N ILE A 143 -2.33 -18.91 -18.37
CA ILE A 143 -3.74 -18.63 -18.64
C ILE A 143 -3.82 -17.30 -19.40
N GLN A 144 -3.93 -17.38 -20.73
CA GLN A 144 -4.13 -16.19 -21.56
C GLN A 144 -5.60 -15.75 -21.52
N GLY A 145 -5.83 -14.53 -21.02
CA GLY A 145 -6.82 -13.61 -21.59
C GLY A 145 -8.27 -14.08 -21.68
N GLN A 146 -8.78 -14.84 -20.73
CA GLN A 146 -10.21 -14.75 -20.43
C GLN A 146 -10.35 -13.69 -19.35
N ASP A 147 -10.68 -12.47 -19.79
CA ASP A 147 -11.47 -11.59 -18.95
C ASP A 147 -12.68 -12.41 -18.52
N ASP A 148 -12.76 -12.62 -17.22
CA ASP A 148 -13.84 -13.34 -16.58
C ASP A 148 -15.14 -12.65 -17.00
N ASP A 149 -15.84 -13.22 -17.98
CA ASP A 149 -17.16 -12.79 -18.50
C ASP A 149 -18.26 -12.97 -17.44
N THR A 150 -17.88 -13.38 -16.24
CA THR A 150 -18.70 -13.36 -15.05
C THR A 150 -18.91 -11.90 -14.66
N ALA A 151 -20.13 -11.40 -14.81
CA ALA A 151 -20.52 -10.04 -14.42
C ALA A 151 -19.97 -9.68 -13.03
N LYS A 152 -18.85 -8.95 -13.00
CA LYS A 152 -18.23 -8.56 -11.74
C LYS A 152 -19.12 -7.51 -11.10
N ALA A 153 -19.57 -7.78 -9.88
CA ALA A 153 -20.31 -6.81 -9.06
C ALA A 153 -19.45 -5.57 -8.69
N THR A 154 -18.16 -5.59 -9.02
CA THR A 154 -17.17 -4.56 -8.72
C THR A 154 -16.78 -3.77 -9.98
N PRO A 155 -16.53 -2.46 -9.88
CA PRO A 155 -16.10 -1.61 -11.00
C PRO A 155 -14.88 -2.13 -11.78
N GLU A 156 -14.77 -1.78 -13.05
CA GLU A 156 -13.61 -2.08 -13.89
C GLU A 156 -12.34 -1.34 -13.43
N THR A 157 -11.17 -1.89 -13.77
CA THR A 157 -9.86 -1.33 -13.39
C THR A 157 -9.68 0.10 -13.89
N GLU A 158 -10.22 0.40 -15.08
CA GLU A 158 -10.20 1.75 -15.65
C GLU A 158 -10.96 2.77 -14.79
N VAL A 159 -12.15 2.39 -14.27
CA VAL A 159 -12.94 3.25 -13.38
C VAL A 159 -12.21 3.47 -12.05
N ILE A 160 -11.58 2.43 -11.51
CA ILE A 160 -10.80 2.51 -10.27
C ILE A 160 -9.61 3.45 -10.46
N LEU A 161 -8.86 3.30 -11.55
CA LEU A 161 -7.73 4.15 -11.88
C LEU A 161 -8.16 5.60 -12.07
N CYS A 162 -9.25 5.86 -12.78
CA CYS A 162 -9.79 7.21 -12.95
C CYS A 162 -10.10 7.88 -11.61
N ARG A 163 -10.73 7.14 -10.68
CA ARG A 163 -11.02 7.63 -9.32
C ARG A 163 -9.74 7.87 -8.51
N LEU A 164 -8.76 6.98 -8.62
CA LEU A 164 -7.47 7.12 -7.95
C LEU A 164 -6.75 8.37 -8.44
N ILE A 165 -6.66 8.57 -9.76
CA ILE A 165 -6.06 9.75 -10.36
C ILE A 165 -6.77 11.04 -9.92
N SER A 166 -8.11 11.01 -9.84
CA SER A 166 -8.90 12.16 -9.36
C SER A 166 -8.59 12.50 -7.90
N SER A 167 -8.44 11.49 -7.03
CA SER A 167 -8.07 11.72 -5.63
C SER A 167 -6.61 12.20 -5.49
N ILE A 168 -5.69 11.69 -6.31
CA ILE A 168 -4.30 12.15 -6.37
C ILE A 168 -4.24 13.61 -6.82
N ASP A 169 -4.96 13.99 -7.88
CA ASP A 169 -5.05 15.36 -8.39
C ASP A 169 -5.61 16.33 -7.33
N ALA A 170 -6.65 15.92 -6.61
CA ALA A 170 -7.21 16.72 -5.51
C ALA A 170 -6.18 16.97 -4.39
N LEU A 171 -5.38 15.96 -4.04
CA LEU A 171 -4.32 16.09 -3.03
C LEU A 171 -3.15 16.95 -3.52
N LEU A 172 -2.77 16.83 -4.79
CA LEU A 172 -1.74 17.67 -5.40
C LEU A 172 -2.14 19.15 -5.34
N LYS A 173 -3.34 19.48 -5.82
CA LYS A 173 -3.86 20.86 -5.77
C LYS A 173 -4.00 21.37 -4.35
N ALA A 174 -4.45 20.53 -3.42
CA ALA A 174 -4.52 20.90 -2.03
C ALA A 174 -3.13 21.16 -1.42
N TYR A 175 -2.09 20.49 -1.89
CA TYR A 175 -0.72 20.68 -1.42
C TYR A 175 -0.07 21.98 -1.94
N GLU A 176 -0.48 22.45 -3.12
CA GLU A 176 -0.04 23.75 -3.68
C GLU A 176 -0.54 24.94 -2.83
N GLU A 177 -1.64 24.77 -2.10
CA GLU A 177 -2.18 25.79 -1.21
C GLU A 177 -1.23 26.07 -0.01
N PRO A 178 -0.75 27.31 0.18
CA PRO A 178 0.22 27.65 1.23
C PRO A 178 -0.22 27.23 2.64
N ARG A 179 -1.52 27.30 2.92
CA ARG A 179 -2.09 26.89 4.21
C ARG A 179 -1.91 25.42 4.53
N ASN A 180 -1.74 24.56 3.52
CA ASN A 180 -1.68 23.11 3.66
C ASN A 180 -0.24 22.56 3.59
N GLN A 181 0.77 23.42 3.40
CA GLN A 181 2.16 22.98 3.26
C GLN A 181 2.75 22.30 4.50
N HIS A 182 2.13 22.50 5.67
CA HIS A 182 2.49 21.81 6.92
C HIS A 182 2.01 20.35 6.95
N LEU A 183 1.12 19.94 6.06
CA LEU A 183 0.57 18.59 6.02
C LEU A 183 1.54 17.61 5.35
N LEU A 184 1.77 16.49 6.00
CA LEU A 184 2.67 15.43 5.52
C LEU A 184 1.99 14.42 4.59
N VAL A 185 0.77 14.71 4.11
CA VAL A 185 -0.03 13.80 3.27
C VAL A 185 0.72 13.39 2.00
N HIS A 186 1.57 14.26 1.47
CA HIS A 186 2.43 13.97 0.32
C HIS A 186 3.39 12.80 0.60
N LYS A 187 3.92 12.66 1.82
CA LYS A 187 4.86 11.58 2.16
C LYS A 187 4.25 10.18 2.08
N GLY A 188 2.93 10.07 2.17
CA GLY A 188 2.21 8.80 2.02
C GLY A 188 1.68 8.52 0.61
N LEU A 189 1.94 9.39 -0.37
CA LEU A 189 1.53 9.18 -1.77
C LEU A 189 2.45 8.29 -2.64
N PRO A 190 3.71 7.95 -2.27
CA PRO A 190 4.50 7.03 -3.08
C PRO A 190 3.78 5.71 -3.38
N TYR A 191 3.18 5.06 -2.37
CA TYR A 191 2.43 3.82 -2.58
C TYR A 191 1.28 3.97 -3.59
N PRO A 192 0.36 4.96 -3.46
CA PRO A 192 -0.66 5.19 -4.48
C PRO A 192 -0.14 5.52 -5.88
N VAL A 193 0.87 6.39 -5.99
CA VAL A 193 1.45 6.82 -7.27
C VAL A 193 2.08 5.65 -8.02
N ILE A 194 2.77 4.77 -7.29
CA ILE A 194 3.39 3.57 -7.87
C ILE A 194 2.34 2.62 -8.41
N ASN A 195 1.30 2.32 -7.62
CA ASN A 195 0.25 1.41 -8.06
C ASN A 195 -0.54 1.95 -9.26
N ALA A 196 -0.80 3.27 -9.30
CA ALA A 196 -1.36 3.91 -10.48
C ALA A 196 -0.40 3.82 -11.69
N GLY A 197 0.90 4.10 -11.47
CA GLY A 197 1.95 4.08 -12.49
C GLY A 197 2.16 2.73 -13.16
N LEU A 198 1.84 1.63 -12.47
CA LEU A 198 1.95 0.27 -12.99
C LEU A 198 0.79 -0.15 -13.91
N GLU A 199 -0.29 0.63 -13.99
CA GLU A 199 -1.40 0.41 -14.93
C GLU A 199 -1.09 1.02 -16.32
N VAL A 200 0.07 0.64 -16.87
CA VAL A 200 0.68 1.29 -18.05
C VAL A 200 -0.21 1.31 -19.29
N PRO A 201 -0.92 0.22 -19.69
CA PRO A 201 -1.81 0.25 -20.84
C PRO A 201 -2.92 1.30 -20.73
N LEU A 202 -3.50 1.45 -19.53
CA LEU A 202 -4.55 2.43 -19.25
C LEU A 202 -4.00 3.86 -19.24
N LEU A 203 -2.79 4.06 -18.71
CA LEU A 203 -2.13 5.36 -18.76
C LEU A 203 -1.73 5.76 -20.20
N LYS A 204 -1.40 4.80 -21.07
CA LYS A 204 -1.17 5.05 -22.49
C LYS A 204 -2.44 5.45 -23.23
N SER A 205 -3.60 4.89 -22.87
CA SER A 205 -4.89 5.29 -23.44
C SER A 205 -5.43 6.60 -22.86
N HIS A 206 -4.97 7.02 -21.67
CA HIS A 206 -5.39 8.25 -21.00
C HIS A 206 -4.20 9.17 -20.65
N PRO A 207 -3.67 9.94 -21.62
CA PRO A 207 -2.48 10.76 -21.41
C PRO A 207 -2.61 11.82 -20.31
N THR A 208 -3.83 12.29 -20.03
CA THR A 208 -4.11 13.23 -18.93
C THR A 208 -3.83 12.62 -17.57
N TRP A 209 -4.11 11.33 -17.37
CA TRP A 209 -3.83 10.63 -16.12
C TRP A 209 -2.34 10.47 -15.90
N LYS A 210 -1.60 10.13 -16.97
CA LYS A 210 -0.13 10.07 -16.92
C LYS A 210 0.48 11.42 -16.55
N ARG A 211 -0.06 12.52 -17.11
CA ARG A 211 0.40 13.88 -16.77
C ARG A 211 0.24 14.19 -15.29
N THR A 212 -0.91 13.87 -14.69
CA THR A 212 -1.11 14.07 -13.24
C THR A 212 -0.05 13.31 -12.43
N LEU A 213 0.27 12.06 -12.79
CA LEU A 213 1.32 11.31 -12.11
C LEU A 213 2.71 11.95 -12.28
N ASP A 214 3.00 12.51 -13.46
CA ASP A 214 4.26 13.21 -13.74
C ASP A 214 4.41 14.52 -12.96
N GLU A 215 3.31 15.27 -12.80
CA GLU A 215 3.26 16.48 -11.97
C GLU A 215 3.54 16.13 -10.50
N VAL A 216 2.93 15.05 -10.00
CA VAL A 216 3.19 14.54 -8.65
C VAL A 216 4.64 14.07 -8.48
N LYS A 217 5.17 13.32 -9.44
CA LYS A 217 6.59 12.88 -9.47
C LYS A 217 7.53 14.09 -9.41
N SER A 218 7.23 15.14 -10.16
CA SER A 218 8.02 16.38 -10.16
C SER A 218 7.96 17.09 -8.82
N ALA A 219 6.76 17.22 -8.23
CA ALA A 219 6.58 17.82 -6.91
C ALA A 219 7.33 17.07 -5.79
N PHE A 220 7.43 15.74 -5.88
CA PHE A 220 8.24 14.93 -4.97
C PHE A 220 9.75 15.16 -5.14
N LEU A 221 10.23 15.14 -6.39
CA LEU A 221 11.66 15.31 -6.69
C LEU A 221 12.18 16.70 -6.34
N GLU A 222 11.34 17.75 -6.45
CA GLU A 222 11.73 19.11 -6.10
C GLU A 222 11.97 19.31 -4.60
N LYS A 223 11.35 18.49 -3.74
CA LYS A 223 11.35 18.70 -2.28
C LYS A 223 12.07 17.62 -1.48
N ASP A 224 12.07 16.38 -1.92
CA ASP A 224 12.74 15.27 -1.24
C ASP A 224 14.01 14.87 -2.02
N SER A 225 15.18 15.19 -1.45
CA SER A 225 16.49 14.77 -1.99
C SER A 225 16.85 13.32 -1.64
N LEU A 226 15.86 12.47 -1.36
CA LEU A 226 16.09 11.09 -0.94
C LEU A 226 16.23 10.18 -2.17
N ASP A 227 17.40 9.55 -2.30
CA ASP A 227 17.75 8.62 -3.40
C ASP A 227 16.71 7.50 -3.62
N ILE A 228 15.96 7.13 -2.58
CA ILE A 228 14.92 6.09 -2.58
C ILE A 228 13.78 6.42 -3.55
N ILE A 229 13.34 7.68 -3.57
CA ILE A 229 12.27 8.16 -4.47
C ILE A 229 12.77 8.12 -5.92
N GLY A 230 14.04 8.47 -6.15
CA GLY A 230 14.67 8.39 -7.47
C GLY A 230 14.70 6.96 -8.03
N ILE A 231 15.09 5.98 -7.22
CA ILE A 231 15.12 4.56 -7.64
C ILE A 231 13.70 4.08 -7.96
N THR A 232 12.73 4.43 -7.12
CA THR A 232 11.31 4.07 -7.31
C THR A 232 10.80 4.57 -8.66
N PHE A 233 11.12 5.81 -9.01
CA PHE A 233 10.73 6.40 -10.27
C PHE A 233 11.43 5.80 -11.48
N GLN A 234 12.69 5.36 -11.36
CA GLN A 234 13.35 4.60 -12.42
C GLN A 234 12.64 3.26 -12.68
N LEU A 235 12.17 2.57 -11.64
CA LEU A 235 11.40 1.34 -11.80
C LEU A 235 10.06 1.59 -12.52
N LEU A 236 9.43 2.74 -12.28
CA LEU A 236 8.22 3.13 -13.04
C LEU A 236 8.53 3.50 -14.49
N ASP A 237 9.68 4.10 -14.76
CA ASP A 237 10.12 4.39 -16.13
C ASP A 237 10.38 3.08 -16.90
N GLU A 238 10.96 2.05 -16.26
CA GLU A 238 11.06 0.70 -16.83
C GLU A 238 9.69 0.05 -17.09
N ALA A 239 8.77 0.18 -16.14
CA ALA A 239 7.40 -0.33 -16.32
C ALA A 239 6.74 0.32 -17.54
N TRP A 240 6.94 1.62 -17.71
CA TRP A 240 6.43 2.40 -18.84
C TRP A 240 6.98 1.90 -20.19
N GLU A 241 8.30 1.65 -20.24
CA GLU A 241 8.99 1.08 -21.40
C GLU A 241 8.50 -0.34 -21.71
N ASN A 242 8.34 -1.18 -20.69
CA ASN A 242 7.81 -2.53 -20.81
C ASN A 242 6.38 -2.53 -21.38
N GLY A 243 5.56 -1.56 -20.98
CA GLY A 243 4.24 -1.32 -21.58
C GLY A 243 3.13 -2.26 -21.13
N THR A 244 3.38 -3.21 -20.24
CA THR A 244 2.38 -4.20 -19.80
C THR A 244 1.74 -3.84 -18.46
N SER A 245 0.55 -4.37 -18.17
CA SER A 245 -0.11 -4.27 -16.85
C SER A 245 0.34 -5.34 -15.85
N THR A 246 1.45 -6.02 -16.15
CA THR A 246 2.00 -7.19 -15.42
C THR A 246 3.49 -7.05 -15.16
N PHE A 247 4.01 -5.82 -15.18
CA PHE A 247 5.41 -5.56 -14.86
C PHE A 247 5.68 -5.94 -13.39
N ASP A 248 6.66 -6.82 -13.17
CA ASP A 248 7.08 -7.26 -11.83
C ASP A 248 8.07 -6.25 -11.24
N ILE A 249 7.53 -5.22 -10.60
CA ILE A 249 8.34 -4.18 -9.94
C ILE A 249 9.19 -4.74 -8.80
N ASP A 250 8.71 -5.77 -8.09
CA ASP A 250 9.45 -6.43 -7.03
C ASP A 250 10.62 -7.23 -7.57
N GLY A 251 10.41 -7.96 -8.67
CA GLY A 251 11.47 -8.64 -9.42
C GLY A 251 12.53 -7.67 -9.93
N ALA A 252 12.11 -6.53 -10.50
CA ALA A 252 13.01 -5.49 -10.97
C ALA A 252 13.86 -4.90 -9.83
N ALA A 253 13.25 -4.57 -8.68
CA ALA A 253 13.99 -4.07 -7.51
C ALA A 253 14.95 -5.13 -6.92
N ARG A 254 14.52 -6.40 -6.83
CA ARG A 254 15.39 -7.51 -6.38
C ARG A 254 16.59 -7.71 -7.29
N SER A 255 16.43 -7.57 -8.61
CA SER A 255 17.53 -7.68 -9.57
C SER A 255 18.63 -6.63 -9.34
N ARG A 256 18.23 -5.47 -8.79
CA ARG A 256 19.11 -4.37 -8.38
C ARG A 256 19.62 -4.51 -6.94
N LYS A 257 19.21 -5.55 -6.21
CA LYS A 257 19.49 -5.79 -4.78
C LYS A 257 19.04 -4.65 -3.87
N VAL A 258 17.87 -4.07 -4.16
CA VAL A 258 17.30 -2.98 -3.37
C VAL A 258 15.96 -3.39 -2.77
N GLU A 259 15.75 -3.06 -1.51
CA GLU A 259 14.44 -3.09 -0.83
C GLU A 259 14.02 -1.63 -0.56
N LEU A 260 12.85 -1.21 -1.02
CA LEU A 260 12.37 0.17 -0.92
C LEU A 260 11.10 0.23 -0.06
N GLY A 261 11.16 0.91 1.09
CA GLY A 261 9.97 1.26 1.86
C GLY A 261 9.21 2.40 1.22
N LEU A 262 7.88 2.31 1.19
CA LEU A 262 6.98 3.27 0.54
C LEU A 262 6.32 4.27 1.51
N PHE A 263 6.87 4.41 2.72
CA PHE A 263 6.39 5.21 3.84
C PHE A 263 7.58 5.75 4.64
#